data_AF-A0A1H4IK62-F1
#
_entry.id   AF-A0A1H4IK62-F1
#
_cell.length_a   1.000
_cell.length_b   1.000
_cell.length_c   1.000
_cell.angle_alpha   90.00
_cell.angle_beta   90.00
_cell.angle_gamma   90.00
#
_symmetry.space_group_name_H-M   'P 1'
#
loop_
_entity.id
_entity.type
_entity.pdbx_description
1 polymer ?
#
loop_
_entity_poly.entity_id
_entity_poly.type
_entity_poly.pdbx_seq_one_letter_code
_entity_poly.pdbx_strand_id
1 'polypeptide(L)' 'MSPRTLTGWRKSSHSHFEENACVEIGTGPGIVGIRDTKQAAPRPVLVCSAAAFAAFREHLTAGR' A
#
# COMPACT_ATOMS: atom_id res chain seq x y z
N MET A 1 -10.11 21.79 -3.71
CA MET A 1 -9.82 20.37 -3.41
C MET A 1 -8.33 20.25 -3.19
N SER A 2 -7.87 19.87 -2.00
CA SER A 2 -6.43 19.68 -1.77
C SER A 2 -5.95 18.46 -2.57
N PRO A 3 -4.79 18.52 -3.26
CA PRO A 3 -4.26 17.36 -3.95
C PRO A 3 -4.01 16.24 -2.94
N ARG A 4 -4.58 15.07 -3.21
CA ARG A 4 -4.36 13.86 -2.40
C ARG A 4 -2.98 13.28 -2.73
N THR A 5 -1.94 13.90 -2.20
CA THR A 5 -0.56 13.43 -2.37
C THR A 5 -0.33 12.20 -1.51
N LEU A 6 0.17 11.13 -2.12
CA LEU A 6 0.61 9.92 -1.42
C LEU A 6 2.07 10.10 -0.98
N THR A 7 2.33 9.89 0.31
CA THR A 7 3.64 10.04 0.94
C THR A 7 3.94 8.84 1.84
N GLY A 8 5.17 8.78 2.38
CA GLY A 8 5.54 7.77 3.36
C GLY A 8 5.53 6.34 2.81
N TRP A 9 5.94 6.16 1.56
CA TRP A 9 6.02 4.84 0.92
C TRP A 9 6.90 3.90 1.74
N ARG A 10 6.34 2.76 2.15
CA ARG A 10 7.05 1.77 2.95
C ARG A 10 6.72 0.34 2.52
N LYS A 11 7.70 -0.54 2.67
CA LYS A 11 7.55 -1.99 2.56
C LYS A 11 7.25 -2.60 3.93
N SER A 12 6.77 -3.84 3.94
CA SER A 12 6.60 -4.59 5.20
C SER A 12 7.97 -4.92 5.81
N SER A 13 8.12 -4.73 7.12
CA SER A 13 9.28 -5.23 7.87
C SER A 13 9.33 -6.76 7.94
N HIS A 14 8.20 -7.43 7.67
CA HIS A 14 8.10 -8.89 7.68
C HIS A 14 8.55 -9.53 6.36
N SER A 15 8.75 -8.76 5.29
CA SER A 15 9.20 -9.26 3.97
C SER A 15 10.69 -9.00 3.72
N HIS A 16 11.49 -8.77 4.78
CA HIS A 16 12.85 -8.22 4.67
C HIS A 16 13.90 -9.24 4.18
N PHE A 17 13.61 -10.54 4.21
CA PHE A 17 14.50 -11.58 3.71
C PHE A 17 14.16 -11.92 2.26
N GLU A 18 15.16 -11.73 1.39
CA GLU A 18 15.28 -12.29 0.04
C GLU A 18 14.13 -11.96 -0.93
N GLU A 19 14.33 -10.93 -1.75
CA GLU A 19 13.68 -10.69 -3.06
C GLU A 19 12.15 -10.53 -3.13
N ASN A 20 11.42 -10.82 -2.04
CA ASN A 20 9.97 -10.92 -1.98
C ASN A 20 9.26 -9.65 -1.46
N ALA A 21 10.00 -8.57 -1.22
CA ALA A 21 9.47 -7.28 -0.77
C ALA A 21 8.96 -6.41 -1.94
N CYS A 22 8.00 -6.94 -2.71
CA CYS A 22 7.55 -6.33 -3.96
C CYS A 22 6.50 -5.24 -3.77
N VAL A 23 5.76 -5.22 -2.66
CA VAL A 23 4.66 -4.25 -2.44
C VAL A 23 5.08 -3.09 -1.55
N GLU A 24 4.75 -1.87 -1.97
CA GLU A 24 4.85 -0.65 -1.18
C GLU A 24 3.48 -0.02 -0.91
N ILE A 25 3.31 0.48 0.30
CA ILE A 25 2.12 1.19 0.74
C ILE A 25 2.47 2.65 1.00
N GLY A 26 1.71 3.56 0.40
CA GLY A 26 1.77 5.01 0.62
C GLY A 26 0.45 5.52 1.18
N THR A 27 0.49 6.66 1.88
CA THR A 27 -0.69 7.22 2.54
C THR A 27 -0.92 8.68 2.19
N GLY A 28 -2.18 9.09 2.16
CA GLY A 28 -2.60 10.48 1.98
C GLY A 28 -3.97 10.72 2.62
N PRO A 29 -4.51 11.96 2.56
CA PRO A 29 -5.78 12.29 3.23
C PRO A 29 -6.96 11.43 2.75
N GLY A 30 -7.37 10.48 3.61
CA GLY A 30 -8.49 9.56 3.39
C GLY A 30 -8.23 8.43 2.39
N ILE A 31 -6.99 8.29 1.88
CA ILE A 31 -6.64 7.31 0.85
C ILE A 31 -5.37 6.54 1.18
N VAL A 32 -5.28 5.34 0.61
CA VAL A 32 -4.10 4.48 0.63
C VAL A 32 -3.73 4.17 -0.82
N GLY A 33 -2.43 4.25 -1.12
CA GLY A 33 -1.86 3.85 -2.40
C GLY A 33 -1.07 2.55 -2.24
N ILE A 34 -1.26 1.63 -3.19
CA ILE A 34 -0.57 0.34 -3.24
C ILE A 34 0.14 0.26 -4.59
N ARG A 35 1.43 -0.02 -4.58
CA ARG A 35 2.22 -0.19 -5.81
C ARG A 35 3.19 -1.36 -5.73
N ASP A 36 3.52 -1.88 -6.89
CA ASP A 36 4.55 -2.90 -7.06
C ASP A 36 5.91 -2.23 -7.39
N THR A 37 6.93 -2.56 -6.60
CA THR A 37 8.31 -2.06 -6.70
C THR A 37 9.13 -2.72 -7.80
N LYS A 38 8.61 -3.77 -8.45
CA LYS A 38 9.21 -4.42 -9.62
C LYS A 38 8.66 -3.91 -10.94
N GLN A 39 7.49 -3.25 -10.95
CA GLN A 39 6.97 -2.62 -12.18
C GLN A 39 7.87 -1.47 -12.66
N ALA A 40 7.96 -1.29 -13.99
CA ALA A 40 8.73 -0.20 -14.58
C ALA A 40 8.14 1.18 -14.24
N ALA A 41 8.98 2.22 -14.29
CA ALA A 41 8.50 3.59 -14.17
C ALA A 41 7.86 4.06 -15.49
N PRO A 42 6.71 4.77 -15.46
CA PRO A 42 5.92 5.12 -14.28
C PRO A 42 5.15 3.92 -13.70
N ARG A 43 5.18 3.79 -12.37
CA ARG A 43 4.55 2.66 -11.66
C ARG A 43 3.05 2.92 -11.48
N PRO A 44 2.16 2.02 -11.92
CA PRO A 44 0.75 2.08 -11.57
C PRO A 44 0.55 2.07 -10.04
N VAL A 45 -0.44 2.84 -9.58
CA VAL A 45 -0.82 2.88 -8.16
C VAL A 45 -2.29 2.53 -8.06
N LEU A 46 -2.61 1.45 -7.36
CA LEU A 46 -3.98 1.19 -6.94
C LEU A 46 -4.29 2.11 -5.75
N VAL A 47 -5.31 2.95 -5.90
CA VAL A 47 -5.76 3.88 -4.85
C VAL A 47 -7.10 3.43 -4.32
N CYS A 48 -7.20 3.27 -3.01
CA CYS A 48 -8.45 2.97 -2.31
C CYS A 48 -8.65 3.91 -1.13
N SER A 49 -9.86 3.91 -0.56
CA SER A 49 -10.12 4.65 0.68
C SER A 49 -9.39 3.98 1.85
N ALA A 50 -8.99 4.78 2.84
CA ALA A 50 -8.38 4.25 4.06
C ALA A 50 -9.29 3.24 4.79
N ALA A 51 -10.62 3.46 4.74
CA ALA A 51 -11.61 2.56 5.31
C ALA A 51 -11.66 1.20 4.59
N ALA A 52 -11.64 1.18 3.26
CA ALA A 52 -11.62 -0.07 2.49
C ALA A 52 -10.35 -0.87 2.75
N PHE A 53 -9.20 -0.20 2.86
CA PHE A 53 -7.95 -0.86 3.19
C PHE A 53 -7.93 -1.46 4.61
N ALA A 54 -8.54 -0.78 5.59
CA ALA A 54 -8.69 -1.31 6.95
C ALA A 54 -9.58 -2.55 6.97
N ALA A 55 -10.76 -2.50 6.35
CA ALA A 55 -11.67 -3.64 6.26
C ALA A 55 -11.02 -4.85 5.57
N PHE A 56 -10.26 -4.62 4.49
CA PHE A 56 -9.50 -5.68 3.82
C PHE A 56 -8.49 -6.35 4.76
N ARG A 57 -7.72 -5.57 5.54
CA ARG A 57 -6.76 -6.10 6.50
C ARG A 57 -7.42 -6.91 7.60
N GLU A 58 -8.51 -6.38 8.17
CA GLU A 58 -9.28 -7.07 9.21
C GLU A 58 -9.78 -8.43 8.71
N HIS A 59 -10.34 -8.48 7.49
CA HIS A 59 -10.79 -9.72 6.87
C HIS A 59 -9.68 -10.75 6.73
N LEU A 60 -8.47 -10.34 6.32
CA LEU A 60 -7.31 -11.25 6.22
C LEU A 60 -6.82 -11.77 7.57
N THR A 61 -7.05 -11.02 8.66
CA THR A 61 -6.55 -11.39 10.00
C THR A 61 -7.59 -12.08 10.88
N ALA A 62 -8.89 -12.03 10.52
CA ALA A 62 -9.98 -12.54 11.34
C ALA A 62 -9.95 -14.08 11.56
N GLY A 63 -9.21 -14.83 10.73
CA GLY A 63 -9.05 -16.28 10.86
C GLY A 63 -7.69 -16.73 11.40
N ARG A 64 -6.92 -15.83 12.01
CA ARG A 64 -5.61 -16.13 12.63
C ARG A 64 -5.75 -16.40 14.12
#